data_AF-A0A923WRC0-F1
#
_entry.id   AF-A0A923WRC0-F1
#
_cell.length_a   1.000
_cell.length_b   1.000
_cell.length_c   1.000
_cell.angle_alpha   90.00
_cell.angle_beta   90.00
_cell.angle_gamma   90.00
#
_symmetry.space_group_name_H-M   'P 1'
#
loop_
_entity.id
_entity.type
_entity.pdbx_description
1 polymer ?
#
loop_
_entity_poly.entity_id
_entity_poly.type
_entity_poly.pdbx_seq_one_letter_code
_entity_poly.pdbx_strand_id
1 'polypeptide(L)'
;RDMGLVTAAGGRTLLVEDFRIIKRPLLKRAFAERDEHDRPGNLIMITSSLPGEGKTYCAINLAMSIAMELDHTVLLIDADVARPSILRTLGLAAQPGLMDLLLDDKLELVDLLLRTNVDKLSILPAGTSSPRATELLASQTMHTFVTEVANRYPDRIVIFDSPPLLLTSEAQVLASYMGQIALVVESETTTQHAVKESLRQLESCSNVNIIFNKTREFPGIEETYDYHYG
;
A
#
# COMPACT_ATOMS: atom_id res chain seq x y z
N ARG A 1 9.96 20.40 -8.40
CA ARG A 1 8.75 20.45 -7.55
C ARG A 1 8.91 19.32 -6.54
N ASP A 2 8.97 19.63 -5.24
CA ASP A 2 8.97 18.59 -4.21
C ASP A 2 7.71 17.74 -4.37
N MET A 3 7.87 16.43 -4.54
CA MET A 3 6.75 15.50 -4.75
C MET A 3 5.94 15.25 -3.46
N GLY A 4 6.19 16.03 -2.40
CA GLY A 4 5.53 15.88 -1.11
C GLY A 4 5.70 14.47 -0.54
N LEU A 5 6.85 13.84 -0.74
CA LEU A 5 7.11 12.51 -0.18
C LEU A 5 7.68 12.66 1.25
N VAL A 6 7.26 11.78 2.15
CA VAL A 6 7.83 11.61 3.48
C VAL A 6 9.27 11.14 3.30
N THR A 7 10.22 11.90 3.85
CA THR A 7 11.66 11.60 3.77
C THR A 7 12.23 11.40 5.16
N ALA A 8 13.19 10.48 5.30
CA ALA A 8 13.88 10.24 6.57
C ALA A 8 14.72 11.44 7.05
N ALA A 9 15.10 12.33 6.13
CA ALA A 9 15.86 13.54 6.43
C ALA A 9 15.00 14.78 6.70
N GLY A 10 13.68 14.71 6.45
CA GLY A 10 12.76 15.83 6.66
C GLY A 10 12.34 15.94 8.13
N GLY A 11 12.35 17.16 8.67
CA GLY A 11 11.78 17.45 10.00
C GLY A 11 10.28 17.15 10.09
N ARG A 12 9.66 17.41 11.25
CA ARG A 12 8.21 17.27 11.45
C ARG A 12 7.45 18.17 10.45
N THR A 13 6.80 17.57 9.46
CA THR A 13 5.84 18.24 8.57
C THR A 13 4.44 17.72 8.88
N LEU A 14 3.40 18.49 8.56
CA LEU A 14 1.99 18.07 8.72
C LEU A 14 1.74 16.71 8.05
N LEU A 15 2.32 16.50 6.87
CA LEU A 15 2.28 15.23 6.14
C LEU A 15 2.83 14.05 6.95
N VAL A 16 3.95 14.24 7.66
CA VAL A 16 4.55 13.18 8.50
C VAL A 16 3.60 12.83 9.65
N GLU A 17 2.95 13.82 10.26
CA GLU A 17 1.97 13.57 11.32
C GLU A 17 0.71 12.86 10.79
N ASP A 18 0.21 13.25 9.61
CA ASP A 18 -0.95 12.60 8.97
C ASP A 18 -0.68 11.10 8.73
N PHE A 19 0.47 10.77 8.13
CA PHE A 19 0.84 9.37 7.91
C PHE A 19 1.18 8.63 9.21
N ARG A 20 1.55 9.33 10.29
CA ARG A 20 1.66 8.72 11.62
C ARG A 20 0.28 8.35 12.17
N ILE A 21 -0.72 9.21 12.00
CA ILE A 21 -2.09 8.90 12.40
C ILE A 21 -2.62 7.71 11.60
N ILE A 22 -2.42 7.71 10.27
CA ILE A 22 -2.86 6.62 9.37
C ILE A 22 -2.21 5.28 9.74
N LYS A 23 -0.91 5.24 10.01
CA LYS A 23 -0.21 3.95 10.24
C LYS A 23 -0.54 3.29 11.58
N ARG A 24 -0.88 4.05 12.63
CA ARG A 24 -1.09 3.52 13.99
C ARG A 24 -2.16 2.41 14.06
N PRO A 25 -3.39 2.60 13.54
CA PRO A 25 -4.38 1.52 13.54
C PRO A 25 -3.95 0.32 12.68
N LEU A 26 -3.25 0.56 11.57
CA LEU A 26 -2.75 -0.50 10.69
C LEU A 26 -1.70 -1.37 11.37
N LEU A 27 -0.72 -0.76 12.05
CA LEU A 27 0.31 -1.48 12.80
C LEU A 27 -0.27 -2.24 14.00
N LYS A 28 -1.21 -1.63 14.73
CA LYS A 28 -1.88 -2.30 15.85
C LYS A 28 -2.56 -3.59 15.41
N ARG A 29 -3.19 -3.60 14.24
CA ARG A 29 -3.87 -4.78 13.69
C ARG A 29 -2.92 -5.75 13.01
N ALA A 30 -1.82 -5.28 12.43
CA ALA A 30 -0.89 -6.12 11.70
C ALA A 30 -0.29 -7.24 12.57
N PHE A 31 -0.11 -6.97 13.86
CA PHE A 31 0.48 -7.90 14.83
C PHE A 31 -0.47 -8.23 15.99
N ALA A 32 -1.77 -7.98 15.82
CA ALA A 32 -2.77 -8.45 16.77
C ALA A 32 -2.89 -9.99 16.72
N GLU A 33 -3.29 -10.59 17.83
CA GLU A 33 -3.72 -11.99 17.83
C GLU A 33 -4.84 -12.17 16.81
N ARG A 34 -4.74 -13.23 16.00
CA ARG A 34 -5.69 -13.57 14.94
C ARG A 34 -6.05 -15.04 15.02
N ASP A 35 -7.23 -15.39 14.54
CA ASP A 35 -7.60 -16.80 14.38
C ASP A 35 -6.76 -17.44 13.27
N GLU A 36 -6.57 -18.76 13.34
CA GLU A 36 -5.77 -19.51 12.34
C GLU A 36 -6.32 -19.34 10.91
N HIS A 37 -7.62 -19.06 10.78
CA HIS A 37 -8.32 -18.89 9.50
C HIS A 37 -8.31 -17.44 8.99
N ASP A 38 -7.83 -16.48 9.78
CA ASP A 38 -7.79 -15.08 9.38
C ASP A 38 -6.60 -14.80 8.45
N ARG A 39 -6.84 -13.92 7.48
CA ARG A 39 -5.78 -13.43 6.58
C ARG A 39 -4.71 -12.69 7.39
N PRO A 40 -3.42 -12.77 7.00
CA PRO A 40 -2.36 -12.12 7.76
C PRO A 40 -2.55 -10.60 7.82
N GLY A 41 -2.63 -10.05 9.04
CA GLY A 41 -2.85 -8.63 9.26
C GLY A 41 -1.72 -7.75 8.72
N ASN A 42 -0.50 -8.30 8.58
CA ASN A 42 0.63 -7.57 8.04
C ASN A 42 0.61 -7.41 6.51
N LEU A 43 -0.36 -8.01 5.81
CA LEU A 43 -0.64 -7.76 4.40
C LEU A 43 -1.67 -6.64 4.27
N ILE A 44 -1.22 -5.49 3.75
CA ILE A 44 -2.02 -4.27 3.62
C ILE A 44 -2.11 -3.89 2.15
N MET A 45 -3.32 -3.82 1.62
CA MET A 45 -3.56 -3.30 0.28
C MET A 45 -4.00 -1.85 0.32
N ILE A 46 -3.36 -1.03 -0.53
CA ILE A 46 -3.74 0.35 -0.80
C ILE A 46 -4.42 0.38 -2.16
N THR A 47 -5.65 0.86 -2.18
CA THR A 47 -6.48 0.93 -3.38
C THR A 47 -7.31 2.19 -3.40
N SER A 48 -8.08 2.40 -4.45
CA SER A 48 -8.97 3.53 -4.59
C SER A 48 -10.23 3.12 -5.34
N SER A 49 -11.26 3.98 -5.31
CA SER A 49 -12.48 3.76 -6.10
C SER A 49 -12.21 3.95 -7.59
N LEU A 50 -11.48 5.00 -7.95
CA LEU A 50 -11.26 5.50 -9.30
C LEU A 50 -9.76 5.81 -9.53
N PRO A 51 -9.31 5.86 -10.80
CA PRO A 51 -7.96 6.31 -11.13
C PRO A 51 -7.68 7.74 -10.65
N GLY A 52 -6.44 7.99 -10.21
CA GLY A 52 -5.97 9.35 -9.92
C GLY A 52 -6.20 9.83 -8.48
N GLU A 53 -6.85 9.05 -7.62
CA GLU A 53 -7.13 9.46 -6.23
C GLU A 53 -5.90 9.50 -5.31
N GLY A 54 -4.74 9.04 -5.80
CA GLY A 54 -3.45 9.12 -5.11
C GLY A 54 -3.07 7.89 -4.29
N LYS A 55 -3.65 6.72 -4.57
CA LYS A 55 -3.31 5.43 -3.95
C LYS A 55 -1.79 5.15 -3.88
N THR A 56 -1.06 5.34 -4.97
CA THR A 56 0.39 5.10 -5.04
C THR A 56 1.17 6.07 -4.17
N TYR A 57 0.75 7.35 -4.16
CA TYR A 57 1.31 8.36 -3.27
C TYR A 57 1.10 7.96 -1.81
N CYS A 58 -0.12 7.55 -1.43
CA CYS A 58 -0.41 7.06 -0.10
C CYS A 58 0.39 5.80 0.25
N ALA A 59 0.55 4.86 -0.68
CA ALA A 59 1.31 3.62 -0.47
C ALA A 59 2.79 3.91 -0.19
N ILE A 60 3.43 4.76 -1.00
CA ILE A 60 4.84 5.14 -0.80
C ILE A 60 5.03 5.87 0.53
N ASN A 61 4.19 6.87 0.83
CA ASN A 61 4.32 7.64 2.07
C ASN A 61 4.03 6.81 3.32
N LEU A 62 3.06 5.90 3.26
CA LEU A 62 2.79 4.97 4.33
C LEU A 62 3.98 4.01 4.53
N ALA A 63 4.55 3.49 3.45
CA ALA A 63 5.73 2.63 3.51
C ALA A 63 6.92 3.35 4.16
N MET A 64 7.19 4.58 3.73
CA MET A 64 8.23 5.43 4.33
C MET A 64 7.96 5.69 5.82
N SER A 65 6.72 6.03 6.18
CA SER A 65 6.35 6.31 7.56
C SER A 65 6.50 5.08 8.46
N ILE A 66 6.12 3.88 7.99
CA ILE A 66 6.31 2.64 8.76
C ILE A 66 7.79 2.27 8.85
N ALA A 67 8.58 2.44 7.77
CA ALA A 67 10.02 2.15 7.79
C ALA A 67 10.81 3.03 8.77
N MET A 68 10.24 4.16 9.22
CA MET A 68 10.81 5.00 10.29
C MET A 68 10.52 4.48 11.71
N GLU A 69 9.56 3.58 11.91
CA GLU A 69 9.34 2.94 13.22
C GLU A 69 10.52 2.04 13.56
N LEU A 70 10.90 1.95 14.85
CA LEU A 70 12.10 1.22 15.28
C LEU A 70 12.07 -0.26 14.87
N ASP A 71 10.94 -0.92 15.10
CA ASP A 71 10.83 -2.39 15.14
C ASP A 71 10.15 -2.98 13.91
N HIS A 72 10.02 -2.24 12.80
CA HIS A 72 9.31 -2.71 11.61
C HIS A 72 10.11 -2.56 10.32
N THR A 73 10.08 -3.60 9.50
CA THR A 73 10.54 -3.56 8.12
C THR A 73 9.36 -3.52 7.15
N VAL A 74 9.58 -2.94 5.97
CA VAL A 74 8.54 -2.75 4.97
C VAL A 74 8.96 -3.31 3.61
N LEU A 75 8.08 -4.12 3.03
CA LEU A 75 8.12 -4.48 1.62
C LEU A 75 6.97 -3.76 0.90
N LEU A 76 7.31 -2.85 -0.01
CA LEU A 76 6.34 -2.17 -0.87
C LEU A 76 6.28 -2.87 -2.23
N ILE A 77 5.12 -3.38 -2.60
CA ILE A 77 4.89 -4.13 -3.84
C ILE A 77 4.02 -3.30 -4.77
N ASP A 78 4.47 -3.11 -6.01
CA ASP A 78 3.64 -2.54 -7.08
C ASP A 78 2.81 -3.65 -7.73
N ALA A 79 1.58 -3.81 -7.25
CA ALA A 79 0.61 -4.78 -7.76
C ALA A 79 -0.40 -4.14 -8.73
N ASP A 80 -0.26 -2.85 -9.06
CA ASP A 80 -0.97 -2.22 -10.18
C ASP A 80 -0.30 -2.58 -11.50
N VAL A 81 -0.39 -3.85 -11.88
CA VAL A 81 0.29 -4.40 -13.06
C VAL A 81 -0.27 -3.86 -14.38
N ALA A 82 -1.47 -3.27 -14.35
CA ALA A 82 -2.06 -2.59 -15.49
C ALA A 82 -1.44 -1.21 -15.73
N ARG A 83 -1.16 -0.45 -14.67
CA ARG A 83 -0.56 0.90 -14.75
C ARG A 83 0.48 1.14 -13.65
N PRO A 84 1.57 0.35 -13.60
CA PRO A 84 2.49 0.31 -12.45
C PRO A 84 3.15 1.65 -12.29
N SER A 85 3.20 2.21 -11.08
CA SER A 85 3.49 3.63 -10.90
C SER A 85 4.49 3.96 -9.79
N ILE A 86 4.89 2.98 -8.97
CA ILE A 86 5.85 3.22 -7.89
C ILE A 86 7.20 3.65 -8.46
N LEU A 87 7.79 2.88 -9.39
CA LEU A 87 9.10 3.21 -9.95
C LEU A 87 9.09 4.55 -10.69
N ARG A 88 8.04 4.85 -11.45
CA ARG A 88 7.89 6.17 -12.11
C ARG A 88 7.82 7.30 -11.10
N THR A 89 7.08 7.11 -10.00
CA THR A 89 6.96 8.10 -8.93
C THR A 89 8.30 8.32 -8.22
N LEU A 90 9.16 7.30 -8.15
CA LEU A 90 10.49 7.37 -7.56
C LEU A 90 11.59 7.78 -8.57
N GLY A 91 11.26 8.00 -9.85
CA GLY A 91 12.23 8.33 -10.89
C GLY A 91 13.16 7.17 -11.29
N LEU A 92 12.73 5.93 -11.07
CA LEU A 92 13.47 4.72 -11.39
C LEU A 92 13.03 4.12 -12.73
N ALA A 93 13.96 3.49 -13.44
CA ALA A 93 13.66 2.75 -14.66
C ALA A 93 12.83 1.49 -14.37
N ALA A 94 12.09 1.00 -15.36
CA ALA A 94 11.40 -0.27 -15.24
C ALA A 94 12.38 -1.42 -14.92
N GLN A 95 11.95 -2.34 -14.06
CA GLN A 95 12.72 -3.48 -13.59
C GLN A 95 11.81 -4.72 -13.55
N PRO A 96 12.37 -5.94 -13.66
CA PRO A 96 11.63 -7.17 -13.38
C PRO A 96 11.04 -7.16 -11.96
N GLY A 97 9.95 -7.87 -11.75
CA GLY A 97 9.20 -7.80 -10.50
C GLY A 97 8.14 -8.87 -10.33
N LEU A 98 7.03 -8.51 -9.67
CA LEU A 98 5.95 -9.42 -9.29
C LEU A 98 5.48 -10.30 -10.45
N MET A 99 5.20 -9.72 -11.62
CA MET A 99 4.69 -10.49 -12.76
C MET A 99 5.71 -11.49 -13.30
N ASP A 100 6.99 -11.12 -13.32
CA ASP A 100 8.06 -12.02 -13.76
C ASP A 100 8.22 -13.18 -12.76
N LEU A 101 8.17 -12.89 -11.46
CA LEU A 101 8.19 -13.89 -10.38
C LEU A 101 7.04 -14.89 -10.47
N LEU A 102 5.84 -14.42 -10.83
CA LEU A 102 4.66 -15.29 -10.97
C LEU A 102 4.70 -16.14 -12.26
N LEU A 103 5.53 -15.76 -13.23
CA LEU A 103 5.66 -16.43 -14.53
C LEU A 103 6.81 -17.42 -14.60
N ASP A 104 7.93 -17.13 -13.95
CA ASP A 104 9.15 -17.95 -13.97
C ASP A 104 9.49 -18.45 -12.57
N ASP A 105 9.36 -19.76 -12.37
CA ASP A 105 9.61 -20.45 -11.10
C ASP A 105 11.09 -20.48 -10.70
N LYS A 106 12.00 -20.08 -11.59
CA LYS A 106 13.44 -19.98 -11.33
C LYS A 106 13.86 -18.65 -10.75
N LEU A 107 13.00 -17.63 -10.82
CA LEU A 107 13.29 -16.33 -10.24
C LEU A 107 13.05 -16.39 -8.72
N GLU A 108 14.01 -15.90 -7.95
CA GLU A 108 13.84 -15.76 -6.51
C GLU A 108 13.43 -14.33 -6.16
N LEU A 109 12.54 -14.18 -5.16
CA LEU A 109 12.11 -12.87 -4.68
C LEU A 109 13.29 -11.95 -4.36
N VAL A 110 14.34 -12.48 -3.72
CA VAL A 110 15.49 -11.69 -3.25
C VAL A 110 16.22 -10.97 -4.39
N ASP A 111 16.24 -11.56 -5.59
CA ASP A 111 16.93 -11.01 -6.76
C ASP A 111 16.14 -9.87 -7.42
N LEU A 112 14.84 -9.81 -7.15
CA LEU A 112 13.92 -8.81 -7.71
C LEU A 112 13.66 -7.63 -6.74
N LEU A 113 14.14 -7.74 -5.50
CA LEU A 113 13.97 -6.67 -4.50
C LEU A 113 14.93 -5.51 -4.76
N LEU A 114 14.36 -4.32 -4.95
CA LEU A 114 15.11 -3.08 -5.00
C LEU A 114 15.33 -2.56 -3.58
N ARG A 115 16.61 -2.39 -3.20
CA ARG A 115 17.00 -1.68 -1.99
C ARG A 115 16.84 -0.19 -2.19
N THR A 116 16.31 0.49 -1.18
CA THR A 116 16.19 1.95 -1.19
C THR A 116 17.29 2.58 -0.33
N ASN A 117 17.40 3.90 -0.34
CA ASN A 117 18.21 4.66 0.63
C ASN A 117 17.58 4.72 2.03
N VAL A 118 16.46 4.03 2.26
CA VAL A 118 15.82 3.83 3.55
C VAL A 118 16.01 2.36 3.94
N ASP A 119 16.87 2.10 4.92
CA ASP A 119 17.39 0.75 5.24
C ASP A 119 16.30 -0.31 5.43
N LYS A 120 15.17 0.08 6.03
CA LYS A 120 14.04 -0.81 6.37
C LYS A 120 12.96 -0.86 5.29
N LEU A 121 13.18 -0.26 4.13
CA LEU A 121 12.25 -0.26 3.00
C LEU A 121 12.87 -0.94 1.78
N SER A 122 12.22 -2.02 1.33
CA SER A 122 12.50 -2.67 0.05
C SER A 122 11.29 -2.57 -0.88
N ILE A 123 11.54 -2.55 -2.18
CA ILE A 123 10.49 -2.42 -3.20
C ILE A 123 10.52 -3.63 -4.12
N LEU A 124 9.36 -4.24 -4.37
CA LEU A 124 9.15 -5.18 -5.47
C LEU A 124 8.36 -4.48 -6.58
N PRO A 125 8.97 -4.23 -7.75
CA PRO A 125 8.28 -3.67 -8.91
C PRO A 125 7.15 -4.57 -9.40
N ALA A 126 6.29 -4.04 -10.27
CA ALA A 126 5.28 -4.83 -10.95
C ALA A 126 5.87 -5.83 -11.94
N GLY A 127 7.00 -5.48 -12.57
CA GLY A 127 7.63 -6.31 -13.59
C GLY A 127 7.01 -6.16 -14.98
N THR A 128 7.22 -7.18 -15.81
CA THR A 128 6.75 -7.19 -17.20
C THR A 128 5.23 -7.38 -17.28
N SER A 129 4.56 -6.48 -18.01
CA SER A 129 3.10 -6.58 -18.22
C SER A 129 2.74 -7.87 -18.96
N SER A 130 1.65 -8.52 -18.53
CA SER A 130 1.14 -9.76 -19.12
C SER A 130 -0.35 -9.62 -19.45
N PRO A 131 -0.83 -10.15 -20.59
CA PRO A 131 -2.25 -10.19 -20.90
C PRO A 131 -3.05 -11.10 -19.98
N ARG A 132 -2.39 -11.96 -19.19
CA ARG A 132 -2.99 -12.89 -18.22
C ARG A 132 -2.82 -12.43 -16.77
N ALA A 133 -2.78 -11.11 -16.56
CA ALA A 133 -2.50 -10.51 -15.27
C ALA A 133 -3.48 -10.97 -14.19
N THR A 134 -4.79 -10.91 -14.47
CA THR A 134 -5.83 -11.36 -13.53
C THR A 134 -5.64 -12.84 -13.15
N GLU A 135 -5.37 -13.73 -14.11
CA GLU A 135 -5.22 -15.17 -13.84
C GLU A 135 -3.94 -15.47 -13.05
N LEU A 136 -2.86 -14.74 -13.31
CA LEU A 136 -1.61 -14.88 -12.55
C LEU A 136 -1.79 -14.40 -11.12
N LEU A 137 -2.49 -13.29 -10.90
CA LEU A 137 -2.82 -12.80 -9.56
C LEU A 137 -3.78 -13.72 -8.81
N ALA A 138 -4.65 -14.45 -9.52
CA ALA A 138 -5.56 -15.44 -8.93
C ALA A 138 -4.92 -16.84 -8.76
N SER A 139 -3.67 -17.02 -9.18
CA SER A 139 -3.03 -18.32 -9.25
C SER A 139 -2.62 -18.86 -7.88
N GLN A 140 -2.38 -20.18 -7.83
CA GLN A 140 -1.77 -20.82 -6.66
C GLN A 140 -0.36 -20.27 -6.38
N THR A 141 0.39 -19.86 -7.41
CA THR A 141 1.70 -19.23 -7.27
C THR A 141 1.60 -17.91 -6.50
N MET A 142 0.60 -17.08 -6.81
CA MET A 142 0.35 -15.84 -6.07
C MET A 142 -0.05 -16.13 -4.62
N HIS A 143 -0.90 -17.14 -4.38
CA HIS A 143 -1.24 -17.57 -3.02
C HIS A 143 0.01 -17.99 -2.22
N THR A 144 0.90 -18.78 -2.83
CA THR A 144 2.16 -19.19 -2.19
C THR A 144 3.05 -18.00 -1.91
N PHE A 145 3.17 -17.06 -2.86
CA PHE A 145 3.94 -15.83 -2.70
C PHE A 145 3.43 -14.97 -1.54
N VAL A 146 2.14 -14.66 -1.47
CA VAL A 146 1.58 -13.84 -0.37
C VAL A 146 1.76 -14.53 0.99
N THR A 147 1.62 -15.86 1.03
CA THR A 147 1.85 -16.67 2.24
C THR A 147 3.31 -16.62 2.68
N GLU A 148 4.25 -16.71 1.73
CA GLU A 148 5.68 -16.62 2.01
C GLU A 148 6.02 -15.23 2.59
N VAL A 149 5.67 -14.15 1.88
CA VAL A 149 6.05 -12.78 2.33
C VAL A 149 5.40 -12.38 3.64
N ALA A 150 4.20 -12.89 3.95
CA ALA A 150 3.53 -12.66 5.22
C ALA A 150 4.26 -13.30 6.40
N ASN A 151 4.85 -14.49 6.22
CA ASN A 151 5.40 -15.28 7.31
C ASN A 151 6.94 -15.26 7.37
N ARG A 152 7.61 -14.77 6.32
CA ARG A 152 9.08 -14.82 6.22
C ARG A 152 9.80 -14.03 7.31
N TYR A 153 9.19 -12.96 7.81
CA TYR A 153 9.78 -12.10 8.85
C TYR A 153 8.70 -11.61 9.83
N PRO A 154 8.92 -11.79 11.15
CA PRO A 154 7.91 -11.49 12.16
C PRO A 154 7.62 -9.99 12.32
N ASP A 155 8.55 -9.12 11.90
CA ASP A 155 8.49 -7.67 12.01
C ASP A 155 8.06 -6.96 10.71
N ARG A 156 7.73 -7.74 9.66
CA ARG A 156 7.51 -7.20 8.32
C ARG A 156 6.08 -6.81 8.06
N ILE A 157 5.90 -5.59 7.57
CA ILE A 157 4.68 -5.12 6.91
C ILE A 157 4.87 -5.22 5.39
N VAL A 158 3.87 -5.74 4.70
CA VAL A 158 3.84 -5.81 3.23
C VAL A 158 2.71 -4.92 2.72
N ILE A 159 3.07 -3.91 1.94
CA ILE A 159 2.13 -2.95 1.37
C ILE A 159 2.00 -3.22 -0.12
N PHE A 160 0.78 -3.48 -0.59
CA PHE A 160 0.47 -3.64 -2.00
C PHE A 160 -0.17 -2.33 -2.53
N ASP A 161 0.50 -1.61 -3.42
CA ASP A 161 -0.16 -0.61 -4.27
C ASP A 161 -0.92 -1.36 -5.37
N SER A 162 -2.23 -1.17 -5.46
CA SER A 162 -3.09 -1.97 -6.33
C SER A 162 -3.87 -1.09 -7.32
N PRO A 163 -4.50 -1.66 -8.37
CA PRO A 163 -5.39 -0.91 -9.25
C PRO A 163 -6.63 -0.35 -8.52
N PRO A 164 -7.37 0.61 -9.12
CA PRO A 164 -8.67 1.04 -8.61
C PRO A 164 -9.73 -0.07 -8.72
N LEU A 165 -10.57 -0.19 -7.69
CA LEU A 165 -11.59 -1.24 -7.55
C LEU A 165 -12.65 -1.21 -8.66
N LEU A 166 -13.13 -0.03 -9.04
CA LEU A 166 -14.23 0.09 -10.01
C LEU A 166 -13.78 -0.05 -11.47
N LEU A 167 -12.49 -0.24 -11.72
CA LEU A 167 -11.94 -0.30 -13.07
C LEU A 167 -11.51 -1.71 -13.49
N THR A 168 -11.10 -2.55 -12.54
CA THR A 168 -10.36 -3.78 -12.84
C THR A 168 -10.73 -4.93 -11.90
N SER A 169 -10.69 -6.18 -12.39
CA SER A 169 -10.91 -7.38 -11.57
C SER A 169 -9.70 -7.72 -10.68
N GLU A 170 -8.51 -7.32 -11.10
CA GLU A 170 -7.25 -7.54 -10.38
C GLU A 170 -7.31 -7.04 -8.93
N ALA A 171 -7.92 -5.88 -8.70
CA ALA A 171 -8.07 -5.32 -7.36
C ALA A 171 -8.88 -6.23 -6.43
N GLN A 172 -9.99 -6.80 -6.90
CA GLN A 172 -10.81 -7.71 -6.09
C GLN A 172 -10.08 -9.01 -5.77
N VAL A 173 -9.37 -9.56 -6.76
CA VAL A 173 -8.54 -10.76 -6.57
C VAL A 173 -7.47 -10.48 -5.51
N LEU A 174 -6.74 -9.37 -5.62
CA LEU A 174 -5.75 -8.96 -4.63
C LEU A 174 -6.37 -8.81 -3.24
N ALA A 175 -7.52 -8.13 -3.12
CA ALA A 175 -8.20 -7.91 -1.84
C ALA A 175 -8.53 -9.21 -1.11
N SER A 176 -8.79 -10.30 -1.84
CA SER A 176 -9.07 -11.62 -1.25
C SER A 176 -7.89 -12.23 -0.46
N TYR A 177 -6.67 -11.75 -0.67
CA TYR A 177 -5.48 -12.20 0.06
C TYR A 177 -5.12 -11.29 1.25
N MET A 178 -5.74 -10.12 1.36
CA MET A 178 -5.26 -9.04 2.24
C MET A 178 -5.97 -9.08 3.58
N GLY A 179 -5.21 -8.95 4.67
CA GLY A 179 -5.75 -8.82 6.02
C GLY A 179 -6.27 -7.41 6.32
N GLN A 180 -5.74 -6.39 5.63
CA GLN A 180 -6.20 -5.01 5.76
C GLN A 180 -6.29 -4.31 4.41
N ILE A 181 -7.32 -3.48 4.24
CA ILE A 181 -7.47 -2.60 3.09
C ILE A 181 -7.43 -1.14 3.58
N ALA A 182 -6.69 -0.29 2.87
CA ALA A 182 -6.82 1.16 2.96
C ALA A 182 -7.36 1.70 1.63
N LEU A 183 -8.62 2.12 1.64
CA LEU A 183 -9.32 2.72 0.51
C LEU A 183 -9.03 4.23 0.48
N VAL A 184 -8.27 4.66 -0.52
CA VAL A 184 -7.98 6.07 -0.77
C VAL A 184 -9.13 6.70 -1.54
N VAL A 185 -9.66 7.79 -1.01
CA VAL A 185 -10.78 8.56 -1.57
C VAL A 185 -10.32 10.00 -1.80
N GLU A 186 -10.49 10.50 -3.02
CA GLU A 186 -10.15 11.89 -3.34
C GLU A 186 -11.18 12.87 -2.79
N SER A 187 -10.69 13.81 -1.99
CA SER A 187 -11.50 14.85 -1.36
C SER A 187 -12.23 15.72 -2.39
N GLU A 188 -13.49 16.05 -2.09
CA GLU A 188 -14.37 16.91 -2.90
C GLU A 188 -14.63 16.44 -4.35
N THR A 189 -14.05 15.32 -4.76
CA THR A 189 -14.08 14.84 -6.16
C THR A 189 -14.77 13.48 -6.27
N THR A 190 -14.42 12.53 -5.42
CA THR A 190 -14.99 11.19 -5.50
C THR A 190 -16.40 11.16 -4.94
N THR A 191 -17.34 10.70 -5.75
CA THR A 191 -18.75 10.65 -5.38
C THR A 191 -18.99 9.62 -4.27
N GLN A 192 -19.94 9.90 -3.38
CA GLN A 192 -20.37 8.92 -2.37
C GLN A 192 -20.87 7.61 -3.00
N HIS A 193 -21.44 7.66 -4.21
CA HIS A 193 -21.88 6.47 -4.93
C HIS A 193 -20.69 5.57 -5.30
N ALA A 194 -19.61 6.14 -5.84
CA ALA A 194 -18.40 5.38 -6.17
C ALA A 194 -17.75 4.75 -4.92
N VAL A 195 -17.69 5.48 -3.81
CA VAL A 195 -17.18 4.94 -2.54
C VAL A 195 -18.06 3.77 -2.06
N LYS A 196 -19.39 3.92 -2.07
CA LYS A 196 -20.32 2.85 -1.67
C LYS A 196 -20.20 1.61 -2.55
N GLU A 197 -20.06 1.76 -3.86
CA GLU A 197 -19.83 0.63 -4.77
C GLU A 197 -18.48 -0.05 -4.48
N SER A 198 -17.44 0.72 -4.20
CA SER A 198 -16.12 0.16 -3.85
C SER A 198 -16.18 -0.62 -2.55
N LEU A 199 -16.88 -0.10 -1.54
CA LEU A 199 -17.08 -0.80 -0.27
C LEU A 199 -17.91 -2.08 -0.42
N ARG A 200 -18.88 -2.13 -1.34
CA ARG A 200 -19.60 -3.37 -1.68
C ARG A 200 -18.66 -4.44 -2.22
N GLN A 201 -17.72 -4.08 -3.09
CA GLN A 201 -16.73 -5.04 -3.61
C GLN A 201 -15.78 -5.58 -2.54
N LEU A 202 -15.64 -4.87 -1.42
CA LEU A 202 -14.81 -5.24 -0.29
C LEU A 202 -15.61 -5.85 0.88
N GLU A 203 -16.88 -6.20 0.69
CA GLU A 203 -17.74 -6.67 1.80
C GLU A 203 -17.21 -7.93 2.50
N SER A 204 -16.44 -8.76 1.79
CA SER A 204 -15.79 -9.96 2.33
C SER A 204 -14.50 -9.67 3.11
N CYS A 205 -14.04 -8.41 3.12
CA CYS A 205 -12.84 -7.98 3.84
C CYS A 205 -13.24 -7.47 5.23
N SER A 206 -12.66 -8.06 6.27
CA SER A 206 -12.99 -7.75 7.67
C SER A 206 -12.48 -6.38 8.16
N ASN A 207 -11.52 -5.78 7.45
CA ASN A 207 -10.86 -4.56 7.89
C ASN A 207 -10.57 -3.61 6.72
N VAL A 208 -11.49 -2.67 6.53
CA VAL A 208 -11.38 -1.61 5.52
C VAL A 208 -11.28 -0.26 6.23
N ASN A 209 -10.19 0.45 5.98
CA ASN A 209 -9.93 1.79 6.47
C ASN A 209 -10.04 2.77 5.30
N ILE A 210 -10.47 4.01 5.55
CA ILE A 210 -10.58 5.03 4.50
C ILE A 210 -9.51 6.10 4.74
N ILE A 211 -8.77 6.44 3.69
CA ILE A 211 -7.84 7.56 3.66
C ILE A 211 -8.45 8.64 2.77
N PHE A 212 -8.72 9.80 3.34
CA PHE A 212 -9.20 10.96 2.59
C PHE A 212 -8.00 11.74 2.08
N ASN A 213 -7.79 11.78 0.77
CA ASN A 213 -6.59 12.34 0.15
C ASN A 213 -6.89 13.63 -0.63
N LYS A 214 -5.85 14.44 -0.85
CA LYS A 214 -5.94 15.76 -1.51
C LYS A 214 -6.91 16.71 -0.81
N THR A 215 -6.99 16.62 0.51
CA THR A 215 -7.73 17.56 1.33
C THR A 215 -7.15 18.96 1.16
N ARG A 216 -8.02 19.96 1.18
CA ARG A 216 -7.59 21.36 1.26
C ARG A 216 -7.33 21.66 2.73
N GLU A 217 -6.24 22.36 3.02
CA GLU A 217 -6.07 22.98 4.33
C GLU A 217 -7.22 23.97 4.53
N PHE A 218 -7.96 23.81 5.62
CA PHE A 218 -8.94 24.81 6.03
C PHE A 218 -8.15 25.99 6.63
N PRO A 219 -8.22 27.21 6.06
CA PRO A 219 -7.61 28.37 6.67
C PRO A 219 -8.29 28.61 8.03
N GLY A 220 -7.54 28.47 9.14
CA GLY A 220 -8.03 28.75 10.49
C GLY A 220 -7.86 27.66 11.56
N ILE A 221 -7.20 26.52 11.27
CA ILE A 221 -6.93 25.45 12.26
C ILE A 221 -5.48 25.50 12.79
N GLU A 222 -4.70 26.53 12.44
CA GLU A 222 -3.36 26.73 13.02
C GLU A 222 -3.39 27.24 14.47
N GLU A 223 -4.48 27.86 14.94
CA GLU A 223 -4.54 28.41 16.31
C GLU A 223 -4.83 27.38 17.42
N THR A 224 -5.20 26.12 17.09
CA THR A 224 -5.71 25.18 18.12
C THR A 224 -4.71 24.09 18.54
N TYR A 225 -3.55 23.98 17.89
CA TYR A 225 -2.59 22.90 18.17
C TYR A 225 -1.21 23.38 18.67
N ASP A 226 -1.15 24.55 19.30
CA ASP A 226 0.03 24.93 20.08
C ASP A 226 -0.07 24.34 21.50
N TYR A 227 0.22 23.04 21.61
CA TYR A 227 0.40 22.39 22.92
C TYR A 227 1.76 22.80 23.50
N HIS A 228 1.80 23.96 24.15
CA HIS A 228 2.85 24.29 25.11
C HIS A 228 2.69 23.43 26.37
N TYR A 229 3.61 22.49 26.59
CA TYR A 229 3.90 22.00 27.93
C TYR A 229 5.02 22.87 28.53
N GLY A 230 4.69 23.56 29.61
CA GLY A 230 5.65 24.04 30.60
C GLY A 230 5.98 22.97 31.63
#